data_AF-A0A9E5EYG0-F1
#
_entry.id   AF-A0A9E5EYG0-F1
#
_cell.length_a   1.000
_cell.length_b   1.000
_cell.length_c   1.000
_cell.angle_alpha   90.00
_cell.angle_beta   90.00
_cell.angle_gamma   90.00
#
_symmetry.space_group_name_H-M   'P 1'
#
loop_
_entity.id
_entity.type
_entity.pdbx_description
1 polymer ?
#
loop_
_entity_poly.entity_id
_entity_poly.type
_entity_poly.pdbx_seq_one_letter_code
_entity_poly.pdbx_strand_id
1 'polypeptide(L)'
;GLENGQVVDRVETCESVSRALAANTQWNQVLELARSPHLKTILSNTTESGYDLNAADTANCAPPKSFPAKLLAVLRERFKAGQPGLMIIPCELRENNAELLRSILVKIAHEWKLDAAFIAWMEKSCSWHNTLVDRIVTGTPDQHPLLAQDPMLAVCEPYALFAIQEVPGIKRWIDHPAVIWTNDVLPFFLRKVRILNGGHSGMVHKAMAKGYTIVRDSVNDKELGPWLEKLLYTEIVPILEGRCDDPKGFAGQVIERFKNPFIDHKLTDILINHENKIKVRLIPSQEEFVKKFGTRPANLDEVLVK
;
A
#
# COMPACT_ATOMS: atom_id res chain seq x y z
N GLY A 1 9.39 15.59 -11.00
CA GLY A 1 8.21 15.82 -10.13
C GLY A 1 8.24 17.20 -9.53
N LEU A 2 7.34 17.50 -8.59
CA LEU A 2 7.32 18.76 -7.85
C LEU A 2 7.63 18.52 -6.37
N GLU A 3 8.37 19.43 -5.76
CA GLU A 3 8.59 19.50 -4.31
C GLU A 3 8.54 20.98 -3.90
N ASN A 4 7.52 21.36 -3.12
CA ASN A 4 7.29 22.76 -2.72
C ASN A 4 7.25 23.74 -3.91
N GLY A 5 6.53 23.37 -4.97
CA GLY A 5 6.44 24.14 -6.21
C GLY A 5 7.69 24.13 -7.10
N GLN A 6 8.79 23.49 -6.68
CA GLN A 6 10.02 23.40 -7.48
C GLN A 6 10.09 22.09 -8.26
N VAL A 7 10.60 22.16 -9.48
CA VAL A 7 10.83 20.98 -10.31
C VAL A 7 12.03 20.21 -9.76
N VAL A 8 11.80 18.93 -9.46
CA VAL A 8 12.85 17.98 -9.06
C VAL A 8 12.91 16.87 -10.09
N ASP A 9 14.07 16.70 -10.72
CA ASP A 9 14.37 15.60 -11.64
C ASP A 9 15.71 14.98 -11.25
N ARG A 10 15.69 13.69 -10.91
CA ARG A 10 16.87 12.95 -10.45
C ARG A 10 16.78 11.51 -10.88
N VAL A 11 17.94 10.94 -11.18
CA VAL A 11 18.10 9.54 -11.55
C VAL A 11 18.91 8.87 -10.43
N GLU A 12 18.36 7.80 -9.87
CA GLU A 12 19.00 7.00 -8.84
C GLU A 12 19.06 5.54 -9.29
N THR A 13 20.25 4.93 -9.23
CA THR A 13 20.43 3.51 -9.53
C THR A 13 20.17 2.68 -8.27
N CYS A 14 19.22 1.74 -8.35
CA CYS A 14 18.90 0.85 -7.23
C CYS A 14 19.71 -0.44 -7.30
N GLU A 15 20.73 -0.57 -6.44
CA GLU A 15 21.62 -1.74 -6.39
C GLU A 15 21.25 -2.73 -5.26
N SER A 16 20.14 -2.49 -4.56
CA SER A 16 19.73 -3.28 -3.39
C SER A 16 19.21 -4.68 -3.72
N VAL A 17 18.85 -4.94 -4.99
CA VAL A 17 18.34 -6.24 -5.44
C VAL A 17 19.48 -7.10 -5.94
N SER A 18 19.87 -8.10 -5.16
CA SER A 18 20.93 -9.05 -5.54
C SER A 18 20.45 -10.23 -6.39
N ARG A 19 19.16 -10.59 -6.30
CA ARG A 19 18.56 -11.69 -7.08
C ARG A 19 17.04 -11.56 -7.17
N ALA A 20 16.45 -12.14 -8.21
CA ALA A 20 15.02 -12.37 -8.36
C ALA A 20 14.74 -13.87 -8.54
N LEU A 21 13.72 -14.39 -7.86
CA LEU A 21 13.31 -15.80 -7.93
C LEU A 21 11.82 -15.87 -8.29
N ALA A 22 11.49 -16.67 -9.31
CA ALA A 22 10.11 -16.96 -9.65
C ALA A 22 9.59 -18.14 -8.82
N ALA A 23 8.70 -17.88 -7.85
CA ALA A 23 8.21 -18.92 -6.93
C ALA A 23 7.60 -20.15 -7.64
N ASN A 24 6.98 -19.96 -8.81
CA ASN A 24 6.34 -21.04 -9.58
C ASN A 24 7.34 -22.06 -10.15
N THR A 25 8.59 -21.67 -10.37
CA THR A 25 9.62 -22.53 -10.99
C THR A 25 10.83 -22.74 -10.10
N GLN A 26 11.09 -21.84 -9.15
CA GLN A 26 12.26 -21.83 -8.27
C GLN A 26 11.88 -21.99 -6.79
N TRP A 27 10.76 -22.67 -6.49
CA TRP A 27 10.27 -22.82 -5.12
C TRP A 27 11.30 -23.40 -4.14
N ASN A 28 12.09 -24.39 -4.58
CA ASN A 28 13.14 -24.97 -3.73
C ASN A 28 14.22 -23.95 -3.33
N GLN A 29 14.55 -22.99 -4.21
CA GLN A 29 15.50 -21.91 -3.90
C GLN A 29 14.90 -20.89 -2.93
N VAL A 30 13.57 -20.66 -3.00
CA VAL A 30 12.84 -19.84 -2.01
C VAL A 30 12.86 -20.51 -0.63
N LEU A 31 12.65 -21.83 -0.58
CA LEU A 31 12.74 -22.60 0.67
C LEU A 31 14.18 -22.64 1.22
N GLU A 32 15.19 -22.67 0.35
CA GLU A 32 16.59 -22.56 0.77
C GLU A 32 16.89 -21.21 1.43
N LEU A 33 16.38 -20.11 0.86
CA LEU A 33 16.44 -18.80 1.49
C LEU A 33 15.78 -18.77 2.87
N ALA A 34 14.64 -19.46 3.02
CA ALA A 34 13.94 -19.55 4.31
C ALA A 34 14.83 -20.15 5.41
N ARG A 35 15.67 -21.13 5.06
CA ARG A 35 16.62 -21.81 5.95
C ARG A 35 17.87 -20.99 6.26
N SER A 36 18.12 -19.90 5.54
CA SER A 36 19.32 -19.09 5.70
C SER A 36 19.33 -18.32 7.04
N PRO A 37 20.42 -18.34 7.81
CA PRO A 37 20.56 -17.52 9.01
C PRO A 37 20.65 -16.01 8.69
N HIS A 38 20.95 -15.65 7.44
CA HIS A 38 21.05 -14.26 6.98
C HIS A 38 19.69 -13.64 6.64
N LEU A 39 18.64 -14.43 6.44
CA LEU A 39 17.28 -13.90 6.29
C LEU A 39 16.81 -13.38 7.66
N LYS A 40 16.55 -12.08 7.75
CA LYS A 40 16.09 -11.39 8.98
C LYS A 40 14.70 -10.77 8.85
N THR A 41 14.36 -10.34 7.64
CA THR A 41 13.15 -9.56 7.37
C THR A 41 12.49 -10.09 6.10
N ILE A 42 11.15 -10.16 6.10
CA ILE A 42 10.34 -10.35 4.89
C ILE A 42 9.49 -9.09 4.72
N LEU A 43 9.66 -8.43 3.58
CA LEU A 43 8.76 -7.37 3.11
C LEU A 43 7.83 -7.94 2.03
N SER A 44 6.56 -7.58 2.05
CA SER A 44 5.60 -7.98 1.00
C SER A 44 4.88 -6.79 0.39
N ASN A 45 4.60 -6.86 -0.91
CA ASN A 45 3.68 -5.95 -1.59
C ASN A 45 2.97 -6.72 -2.70
N THR A 46 1.87 -7.36 -2.35
CA THR A 46 1.11 -8.28 -3.20
C THR A 46 -0.23 -7.71 -3.65
N THR A 47 -0.35 -6.37 -3.66
CA THR A 47 -1.58 -5.60 -3.92
C THR A 47 -2.65 -5.80 -2.83
N GLU A 48 -3.78 -5.08 -2.92
CA GLU A 48 -4.87 -5.22 -1.95
C GLU A 48 -5.45 -6.64 -1.93
N SER A 49 -5.53 -7.34 -3.07
CA SER A 49 -6.00 -8.74 -3.15
C SER A 49 -4.94 -9.76 -2.74
N GLY A 50 -3.76 -9.30 -2.32
CA GLY A 50 -2.66 -10.16 -1.92
C GLY A 50 -2.98 -11.12 -0.78
N TYR A 51 -3.97 -10.81 0.04
CA TYR A 51 -4.39 -11.63 1.19
C TYR A 51 -5.51 -12.63 0.84
N ASP A 52 -5.98 -12.63 -0.41
CA ASP A 52 -7.01 -13.56 -0.86
C ASP A 52 -6.47 -14.99 -0.83
N LEU A 53 -7.29 -15.91 -0.31
CA LEU A 53 -6.95 -17.31 -0.21
C LEU A 53 -7.30 -18.06 -1.48
N ASN A 54 -6.54 -19.12 -1.78
CA ASN A 54 -6.90 -20.05 -2.84
C ASN A 54 -7.41 -21.35 -2.21
N ALA A 55 -8.65 -21.74 -2.53
CA ALA A 55 -9.26 -22.95 -1.99
C ALA A 55 -8.52 -24.25 -2.33
N ALA A 56 -7.66 -24.24 -3.36
CA ALA A 56 -6.83 -25.38 -3.73
C ALA A 56 -5.52 -25.47 -2.92
N ASP A 57 -5.21 -24.47 -2.08
CA ASP A 57 -4.01 -24.51 -1.25
C ASP A 57 -4.15 -25.51 -0.11
N THR A 58 -3.10 -26.31 0.09
CA THR A 58 -2.99 -27.27 1.18
C THR A 58 -1.60 -27.22 1.79
N ALA A 59 -1.43 -27.84 2.95
CA ALA A 59 -0.15 -27.96 3.65
C ALA A 59 0.98 -28.63 2.83
N ASN A 60 0.64 -29.34 1.74
CA ASN A 60 1.58 -30.09 0.91
C ASN A 60 1.85 -29.44 -0.45
N CYS A 61 1.23 -28.30 -0.76
CA CYS A 61 1.49 -27.59 -2.02
C CYS A 61 2.93 -27.05 -2.08
N ALA A 62 3.53 -27.15 -3.27
CA ALA A 62 4.91 -26.72 -3.53
C ALA A 62 5.05 -26.16 -4.96
N PRO A 63 4.88 -24.84 -5.18
CA PRO A 63 4.45 -23.83 -4.20
C PRO A 63 2.93 -23.84 -3.98
N PRO A 64 2.44 -23.30 -2.85
CA PRO A 64 1.06 -22.82 -2.76
C PRO A 64 0.77 -21.68 -3.74
N LYS A 65 -0.50 -21.46 -4.07
CA LYS A 65 -0.96 -20.42 -5.01
C LYS A 65 -1.09 -19.05 -4.33
N SER A 66 -1.78 -18.96 -3.20
CA SER A 66 -1.98 -17.68 -2.50
C SER A 66 -0.72 -17.21 -1.77
N PHE A 67 -0.56 -15.90 -1.62
CA PHE A 67 0.58 -15.33 -0.89
C PHE A 67 0.58 -15.74 0.60
N PRO A 68 -0.54 -15.69 1.34
CA PRO A 68 -0.58 -16.14 2.74
C PRO A 68 -0.12 -17.60 2.90
N ALA A 69 -0.56 -18.48 2.01
CA ALA A 69 -0.13 -19.88 2.00
C ALA A 69 1.36 -20.05 1.69
N LYS A 70 1.90 -19.30 0.70
CA LYS A 70 3.35 -19.30 0.40
C LYS A 70 4.17 -18.82 1.60
N LEU A 71 3.77 -17.72 2.24
CA LEU A 71 4.44 -17.19 3.42
C LEU A 71 4.41 -18.19 4.58
N LEU A 72 3.27 -18.83 4.83
CA LEU A 72 3.15 -19.86 5.85
C LEU A 72 4.11 -21.03 5.60
N ALA A 73 4.22 -21.48 4.34
CA ALA A 73 5.15 -22.55 3.96
C ALA A 73 6.63 -22.15 4.16
N VAL A 74 6.99 -20.90 3.82
CA VAL A 74 8.34 -20.34 4.07
C VAL A 74 8.65 -20.28 5.57
N LEU A 75 7.72 -19.79 6.40
CA LEU A 75 7.89 -19.73 7.85
C LEU A 75 7.99 -21.13 8.46
N ARG A 76 7.20 -22.08 7.98
CA ARG A 76 7.25 -23.48 8.43
C ARG A 76 8.59 -24.13 8.10
N GLU A 77 9.11 -23.87 6.91
CA GLU A 77 10.44 -24.37 6.50
C GLU A 77 11.54 -23.79 7.37
N ARG A 78 11.48 -22.49 7.65
CA ARG A 78 12.42 -21.81 8.53
C ARG A 78 12.39 -22.38 9.96
N PHE A 79 11.19 -22.60 10.50
CA PHE A 79 10.99 -23.23 11.81
C PHE A 79 11.62 -24.63 11.88
N LYS A 80 11.37 -25.48 10.86
CA LYS A 80 11.97 -26.83 10.79
C LYS A 80 13.49 -26.80 10.75
N ALA A 81 14.08 -25.77 10.19
CA ALA A 81 15.53 -25.56 10.17
C ALA A 81 16.10 -24.98 11.48
N GLY A 82 15.28 -24.79 12.51
CA GLY A 82 15.72 -24.28 13.83
C GLY A 82 16.19 -22.82 13.80
N GLN A 83 15.80 -22.04 12.78
CA GLN A 83 16.21 -20.65 12.64
C GLN A 83 15.35 -19.72 13.50
N PRO A 84 15.87 -18.54 13.92
CA PRO A 84 15.09 -17.57 14.68
C PRO A 84 13.96 -16.98 13.85
N GLY A 85 12.93 -16.45 14.53
CA GLY A 85 11.82 -15.75 13.88
C GLY A 85 12.27 -14.52 13.09
N LEU A 86 11.35 -14.02 12.27
CA LEU A 86 11.61 -12.95 11.30
C LEU A 86 10.82 -11.70 11.64
N MET A 87 11.32 -10.56 11.16
CA MET A 87 10.52 -9.35 11.05
C MET A 87 9.63 -9.43 9.81
N ILE A 88 8.31 -9.39 9.99
CA ILE A 88 7.34 -9.43 8.90
C ILE A 88 6.77 -8.02 8.72
N ILE A 89 7.02 -7.44 7.55
CA ILE A 89 6.65 -6.08 7.19
C ILE A 89 5.79 -6.11 5.91
N PRO A 90 4.47 -6.33 6.03
CA PRO A 90 3.58 -6.19 4.88
C PRO A 90 3.46 -4.73 4.47
N CYS A 91 3.47 -4.45 3.17
CA CYS A 91 3.27 -3.13 2.58
C CYS A 91 1.96 -3.06 1.75
N GLU A 92 1.14 -4.12 1.81
CA GLU A 92 -0.20 -4.13 1.25
C GLU A 92 -1.06 -3.03 1.89
N LEU A 93 -1.82 -2.31 1.06
CA LEU A 93 -2.68 -1.21 1.50
C LEU A 93 -3.96 -1.74 2.16
N ARG A 94 -3.81 -2.27 3.38
CA ARG A 94 -4.87 -2.76 4.26
C ARG A 94 -4.71 -2.12 5.63
N GLU A 95 -5.81 -1.84 6.30
CA GLU A 95 -5.78 -1.41 7.70
C GLU A 95 -5.27 -2.58 8.56
N ASN A 96 -4.40 -2.31 9.53
CA ASN A 96 -3.80 -3.32 10.40
C ASN A 96 -3.23 -4.50 9.58
N ASN A 97 -2.49 -4.20 8.51
CA ASN A 97 -2.07 -5.18 7.51
C ASN A 97 -1.23 -6.32 8.10
N ALA A 98 -0.47 -6.09 9.17
CA ALA A 98 0.33 -7.11 9.82
C ALA A 98 -0.50 -8.02 10.74
N GLU A 99 -1.38 -7.48 11.59
CA GLU A 99 -2.25 -8.32 12.40
C GLU A 99 -3.23 -9.11 11.53
N LEU A 100 -3.76 -8.50 10.47
CA LEU A 100 -4.64 -9.18 9.52
C LEU A 100 -3.90 -10.36 8.87
N LEU A 101 -2.70 -10.15 8.33
CA LEU A 101 -1.90 -11.22 7.73
C LEU A 101 -1.58 -12.32 8.74
N ARG A 102 -1.15 -11.96 9.95
CA ARG A 102 -0.89 -12.91 11.03
C ARG A 102 -2.13 -13.76 11.34
N SER A 103 -3.30 -13.12 11.49
CA SER A 103 -4.55 -13.81 11.79
C SER A 103 -4.95 -14.81 10.70
N ILE A 104 -4.72 -14.45 9.42
CA ILE A 104 -4.94 -15.32 8.27
C ILE A 104 -4.00 -16.52 8.33
N LEU A 105 -2.71 -16.30 8.58
CA LEU A 105 -1.72 -17.38 8.69
C LEU A 105 -2.02 -18.34 9.83
N VAL A 106 -2.41 -17.82 11.00
CA VAL A 106 -2.82 -18.63 12.16
C VAL A 106 -4.06 -19.47 11.82
N LYS A 107 -5.07 -18.87 11.16
CA LYS A 107 -6.27 -19.58 10.71
C LYS A 107 -5.92 -20.73 9.76
N ILE A 108 -5.12 -20.47 8.72
CA ILE A 108 -4.67 -21.50 7.77
C ILE A 108 -3.91 -22.61 8.51
N ALA A 109 -3.01 -22.25 9.43
CA ALA A 109 -2.22 -23.23 10.18
C ALA A 109 -3.09 -24.18 11.01
N HIS A 110 -4.16 -23.66 11.63
CA HIS A 110 -5.14 -24.49 12.35
C HIS A 110 -5.97 -25.37 11.41
N GLU A 111 -6.49 -24.81 10.31
CA GLU A 111 -7.27 -25.57 9.31
C GLU A 111 -6.46 -26.73 8.72
N TRP A 112 -5.17 -26.49 8.48
CA TRP A 112 -4.22 -27.48 7.98
C TRP A 112 -3.64 -28.40 9.07
N LYS A 113 -4.07 -28.24 10.33
CA LYS A 113 -3.62 -29.04 11.49
C LYS A 113 -2.09 -29.07 11.62
N LEU A 114 -1.44 -27.92 11.42
CA LEU A 114 0.00 -27.80 11.60
C LEU A 114 0.38 -27.89 13.09
N ASP A 115 1.65 -28.21 13.35
CA ASP A 115 2.20 -28.36 14.69
C ASP A 115 1.96 -27.11 15.56
N ALA A 116 1.46 -27.32 16.78
CA ALA A 116 1.23 -26.26 17.76
C ALA A 116 2.53 -25.52 18.13
N ALA A 117 3.68 -26.20 18.12
CA ALA A 117 4.98 -25.58 18.37
C ALA A 117 5.34 -24.57 17.26
N PHE A 118 5.02 -24.89 16.00
CA PHE A 118 5.21 -23.98 14.87
C PHE A 118 4.32 -22.74 14.99
N ILE A 119 3.03 -22.93 15.31
CA ILE A 119 2.08 -21.81 15.48
C ILE A 119 2.57 -20.88 16.60
N ALA A 120 2.92 -21.43 17.75
CA ALA A 120 3.46 -20.65 18.87
C ALA A 120 4.76 -19.94 18.51
N TRP A 121 5.66 -20.58 17.74
CA TRP A 121 6.88 -19.94 17.25
C TRP A 121 6.57 -18.76 16.33
N MET A 122 5.66 -18.91 15.37
CA MET A 122 5.27 -17.85 14.44
C MET A 122 4.65 -16.65 15.17
N GLU A 123 3.88 -16.90 16.22
CA GLU A 123 3.21 -15.86 17.00
C GLU A 123 4.14 -15.12 17.97
N LYS A 124 5.13 -15.81 18.54
CA LYS A 124 5.98 -15.27 19.61
C LYS A 124 7.38 -14.88 19.15
N SER A 125 7.90 -15.53 18.12
CA SER A 125 9.28 -15.35 17.66
C SER A 125 9.38 -14.44 16.44
N CYS A 126 8.32 -14.33 15.63
CA CYS A 126 8.26 -13.33 14.56
C CYS A 126 7.66 -12.03 15.10
N SER A 127 8.18 -10.89 14.63
CA SER A 127 7.58 -9.59 14.87
C SER A 127 6.76 -9.16 13.67
N TRP A 128 5.58 -8.58 13.91
CA TRP A 128 4.61 -8.20 12.89
C TRP A 128 4.42 -6.69 12.98
N HIS A 129 4.78 -5.99 11.91
CA HIS A 129 4.81 -4.52 11.89
C HIS A 129 3.79 -3.99 10.91
N ASN A 130 2.76 -3.30 11.39
CA ASN A 130 1.88 -2.58 10.48
C ASN A 130 2.63 -1.49 9.75
N THR A 131 2.17 -1.20 8.55
CA THR A 131 2.80 -0.16 7.75
C THR A 131 1.80 0.73 7.03
N LEU A 132 2.33 1.89 6.63
CA LEU A 132 1.81 2.62 5.51
C LEU A 132 2.97 3.00 4.59
N VAL A 133 2.90 2.56 3.34
CA VAL A 133 3.74 3.08 2.25
C VAL A 133 2.98 4.13 1.45
N ASP A 134 3.62 5.21 1.02
CA ASP A 134 3.05 6.21 0.12
C ASP A 134 4.11 6.80 -0.81
N ARG A 135 3.99 6.46 -2.10
CA ARG A 135 4.72 7.05 -3.22
C ARG A 135 3.95 6.72 -4.49
N ILE A 136 3.66 7.72 -5.31
CA ILE A 136 3.15 7.50 -6.66
C ILE A 136 4.31 7.03 -7.53
N VAL A 137 4.17 5.80 -8.01
CA VAL A 137 5.10 5.17 -8.94
C VAL A 137 4.30 4.84 -10.19
N THR A 138 4.73 5.37 -11.32
CA THR A 138 4.24 4.92 -12.62
C THR A 138 5.11 3.77 -13.09
N GLY A 139 4.53 2.89 -13.90
CA GLY A 139 5.30 1.86 -14.59
C GLY A 139 6.37 2.46 -15.50
N THR A 140 7.08 1.58 -16.21
CA THR A 140 8.05 1.98 -17.22
C THR A 140 7.39 2.90 -18.25
N PRO A 141 7.92 4.12 -18.47
CA PRO A 141 7.33 5.06 -19.42
C PRO A 141 7.40 4.51 -20.85
N ASP A 142 6.43 4.85 -21.69
CA ASP A 142 6.40 4.41 -23.10
C ASP A 142 7.58 5.00 -23.90
N GLN A 143 8.01 6.21 -23.53
CA GLN A 143 9.15 6.91 -24.13
C GLN A 143 9.98 7.59 -23.03
N HIS A 144 11.24 7.22 -22.90
CA HIS A 144 12.20 7.91 -22.03
C HIS A 144 13.64 7.63 -22.51
N PRO A 145 14.56 8.63 -22.54
CA PRO A 145 15.92 8.46 -23.07
C PRO A 145 16.73 7.33 -22.41
N LEU A 146 16.45 7.04 -21.14
CA LEU A 146 17.15 6.00 -20.38
C LEU A 146 16.65 4.57 -20.62
N LEU A 147 15.53 4.35 -21.32
CA LEU A 147 15.00 3.00 -21.56
C LEU A 147 15.94 2.12 -22.39
N ALA A 148 16.72 2.73 -23.27
CA ALA A 148 17.71 2.01 -24.06
C ALA A 148 18.85 1.44 -23.19
N GLN A 149 19.04 1.99 -21.98
CA GLN A 149 20.09 1.58 -21.03
C GLN A 149 19.51 0.69 -19.93
N ASP A 150 18.29 1.01 -19.46
CA ASP A 150 17.60 0.26 -18.42
C ASP A 150 16.13 -0.02 -18.83
N PRO A 151 15.82 -1.26 -19.29
CA PRO A 151 14.46 -1.63 -19.65
C PRO A 151 13.52 -1.77 -18.44
N MET A 152 14.06 -1.78 -17.21
CA MET A 152 13.30 -1.84 -15.96
C MET A 152 13.16 -0.47 -15.29
N LEU A 153 13.46 0.60 -16.02
CA LEU A 153 13.30 1.98 -15.54
C LEU A 153 11.90 2.18 -14.96
N ALA A 154 11.84 2.71 -13.74
CA ALA A 154 10.61 3.13 -13.08
C ALA A 154 10.67 4.64 -12.82
N VAL A 155 9.54 5.32 -13.02
CA VAL A 155 9.39 6.75 -12.73
C VAL A 155 8.48 6.91 -11.53
N CYS A 156 8.87 7.79 -10.62
CA CYS A 156 8.12 8.04 -9.40
C CYS A 156 8.20 9.51 -9.01
N GLU A 157 7.28 9.94 -8.15
CA GLU A 157 7.34 11.28 -7.59
C GLU A 157 8.50 11.42 -6.57
N PRO A 158 8.92 12.67 -6.27
CA PRO A 158 9.93 12.93 -5.24
C PRO A 158 9.47 12.52 -3.84
N TYR A 159 8.19 12.74 -3.52
CA TYR A 159 7.60 12.40 -2.23
C TYR A 159 7.67 10.90 -1.97
N ALA A 160 8.06 10.52 -0.76
CA ALA A 160 8.04 9.14 -0.30
C ALA A 160 7.76 9.09 1.21
N LEU A 161 6.97 8.11 1.63
CA LEU A 161 6.73 7.80 3.03
C LEU A 161 6.69 6.28 3.21
N PHE A 162 7.37 5.80 4.25
CA PHE A 162 7.28 4.44 4.76
C PHE A 162 7.14 4.51 6.28
N ALA A 163 5.90 4.57 6.77
CA ALA A 163 5.61 4.49 8.20
C ALA A 163 5.61 3.02 8.62
N ILE A 164 6.35 2.69 9.67
CA ILE A 164 6.47 1.34 10.23
C ILE A 164 6.12 1.40 11.72
N GLN A 165 5.14 0.59 12.12
CA GLN A 165 4.74 0.51 13.52
C GLN A 165 5.83 -0.19 14.34
N GLU A 166 6.21 0.38 15.48
CA GLU A 166 7.21 -0.20 16.37
C GLU A 166 6.67 -1.40 17.14
N VAL A 167 7.53 -2.40 17.32
CA VAL A 167 7.30 -3.52 18.23
C VAL A 167 8.38 -3.45 19.31
N PRO A 168 8.02 -3.40 20.61
CA PRO A 168 9.00 -3.27 21.68
C PRO A 168 10.12 -4.32 21.63
N GLY A 169 11.36 -3.89 21.83
CA GLY A 169 12.53 -4.77 21.84
C GLY A 169 13.07 -5.17 20.46
N ILE A 170 12.43 -4.74 19.38
CA ILE A 170 12.90 -5.00 18.01
C ILE A 170 13.81 -3.87 17.53
N LYS A 171 15.02 -4.21 17.06
CA LYS A 171 15.98 -3.23 16.55
C LYS A 171 15.58 -2.75 15.15
N ARG A 172 15.54 -1.42 14.97
CA ARG A 172 15.39 -0.77 13.66
C ARG A 172 16.58 -1.11 12.76
N TRP A 173 16.32 -1.45 11.50
CA TRP A 173 17.36 -1.88 10.54
C TRP A 173 17.56 -0.92 9.37
N ILE A 174 16.66 0.06 9.19
CA ILE A 174 16.74 1.07 8.15
C ILE A 174 16.66 2.46 8.78
N ASP A 175 17.57 3.33 8.34
CA ASP A 175 17.61 4.75 8.66
C ASP A 175 17.59 5.50 7.32
N HIS A 176 16.46 6.11 7.01
CA HIS A 176 16.25 6.81 5.76
C HIS A 176 15.22 7.93 5.98
N PRO A 177 15.38 9.13 5.39
CA PRO A 177 14.48 10.27 5.66
C PRO A 177 13.00 10.02 5.38
N ALA A 178 12.69 9.13 4.42
CA ALA A 178 11.32 8.72 4.10
C ALA A 178 10.74 7.67 5.07
N VAL A 179 11.54 7.08 5.97
CA VAL A 179 11.09 6.04 6.90
C VAL A 179 10.75 6.66 8.24
N ILE A 180 9.52 6.45 8.70
CA ILE A 180 9.06 6.90 10.01
C ILE A 180 8.73 5.68 10.86
N TRP A 181 9.49 5.48 11.93
CA TRP A 181 9.14 4.53 12.97
C TRP A 181 8.17 5.21 13.94
N THR A 182 6.99 4.63 14.14
CA THR A 182 5.89 5.21 14.93
C THR A 182 5.26 4.17 15.85
N ASN A 183 4.65 4.59 16.95
CA ASN A 183 3.89 3.69 17.81
C ASN A 183 2.53 3.30 17.21
N ASP A 184 2.01 4.10 16.28
CA ASP A 184 0.73 3.89 15.61
C ASP A 184 0.79 4.41 14.18
N VAL A 185 0.44 3.56 13.20
CA VAL A 185 0.38 3.92 11.78
C VAL A 185 -1.03 4.33 11.34
N LEU A 186 -2.06 4.10 12.15
CA LEU A 186 -3.45 4.36 11.82
C LEU A 186 -3.70 5.83 11.41
N PRO A 187 -3.13 6.86 12.09
CA PRO A 187 -3.30 8.25 11.66
C PRO A 187 -2.78 8.51 10.24
N PHE A 188 -1.63 7.93 9.90
CA PHE A 188 -1.06 8.02 8.55
C PHE A 188 -1.98 7.31 7.54
N PHE A 189 -2.44 6.11 7.89
CA PHE A 189 -3.29 5.29 7.02
C PHE A 189 -4.60 6.00 6.71
N LEU A 190 -5.31 6.49 7.73
CA LEU A 190 -6.56 7.23 7.57
C LEU A 190 -6.38 8.43 6.67
N ARG A 191 -5.37 9.27 6.95
CA ARG A 191 -5.03 10.46 6.15
C ARG A 191 -4.82 10.11 4.67
N LYS A 192 -3.96 9.12 4.37
CA LYS A 192 -3.67 8.73 2.99
C LYS A 192 -4.89 8.10 2.29
N VAL A 193 -5.54 7.15 2.94
CA VAL A 193 -6.64 6.38 2.34
C VAL A 193 -7.85 7.26 2.07
N ARG A 194 -8.14 8.22 2.94
CA ARG A 194 -9.29 9.12 2.82
C ARG A 194 -9.02 10.28 1.88
N ILE A 195 -7.85 10.94 1.98
CA ILE A 195 -7.55 12.15 1.21
C ILE A 195 -6.95 11.79 -0.15
N LEU A 196 -5.80 11.11 -0.18
CA LEU A 196 -5.12 10.80 -1.45
C LEU A 196 -5.90 9.76 -2.25
N ASN A 197 -6.12 8.58 -1.66
CA ASN A 197 -6.76 7.50 -2.39
C ASN A 197 -8.25 7.78 -2.60
N GLY A 198 -8.90 8.44 -1.64
CA GLY A 198 -10.28 8.91 -1.76
C GLY A 198 -10.42 10.00 -2.83
N GLY A 199 -9.50 10.96 -2.92
CA GLY A 199 -9.48 11.96 -4.00
C GLY A 199 -9.38 11.34 -5.39
N HIS A 200 -8.45 10.39 -5.58
CA HIS A 200 -8.35 9.61 -6.82
C HIS A 200 -9.65 8.88 -7.15
N SER A 201 -10.21 8.13 -6.18
CA SER A 201 -11.45 7.38 -6.39
C SER A 201 -12.65 8.29 -6.62
N GLY A 202 -12.71 9.46 -5.97
CA GLY A 202 -13.81 10.40 -6.12
C GLY A 202 -13.85 11.05 -7.50
N MET A 203 -12.68 11.42 -8.03
CA MET A 203 -12.63 12.14 -9.30
C MET A 203 -12.68 11.24 -10.54
N VAL A 204 -12.26 9.96 -10.45
CA VAL A 204 -11.92 9.16 -11.65
C VAL A 204 -13.05 9.06 -12.68
N HIS A 205 -14.28 8.74 -12.25
CA HIS A 205 -15.42 8.66 -13.17
C HIS A 205 -15.78 10.02 -13.79
N LYS A 206 -15.70 11.09 -13.00
CA LYS A 206 -15.99 12.45 -13.45
C LYS A 206 -14.93 12.95 -14.44
N ALA A 207 -13.67 12.64 -14.19
CA ALA A 207 -12.56 12.92 -15.09
C ALA A 207 -12.74 12.19 -16.44
N MET A 208 -13.01 10.89 -16.40
CA MET A 208 -13.19 10.08 -17.61
C MET A 208 -14.42 10.51 -18.42
N ALA A 209 -15.52 10.88 -17.76
CA ALA A 209 -16.71 11.41 -18.43
C ALA A 209 -16.46 12.73 -19.19
N LYS A 210 -15.43 13.50 -18.80
CA LYS A 210 -14.98 14.72 -19.49
C LYS A 210 -13.91 14.44 -20.56
N GLY A 211 -13.56 13.18 -20.80
CA GLY A 211 -12.57 12.76 -21.80
C GLY A 211 -11.12 12.83 -21.34
N TYR A 212 -10.85 13.08 -20.06
CA TYR A 212 -9.48 13.02 -19.54
C TYR A 212 -9.01 11.57 -19.42
N THR A 213 -7.71 11.36 -19.61
CA THR A 213 -7.05 10.06 -19.44
C THR A 213 -5.97 10.08 -18.35
N ILE A 214 -5.43 11.26 -18.04
CA ILE A 214 -4.37 11.47 -17.05
C ILE A 214 -4.90 12.32 -15.89
N VAL A 215 -4.47 11.98 -14.66
CA VAL A 215 -4.82 12.70 -13.43
C VAL A 215 -4.54 14.20 -13.53
N ARG A 216 -3.33 14.62 -13.92
CA ARG A 216 -2.93 16.04 -13.94
C ARG A 216 -3.85 16.91 -14.80
N ASP A 217 -4.27 16.39 -15.95
CA ASP A 217 -5.09 17.14 -16.91
C ASP A 217 -6.48 17.36 -16.31
N SER A 218 -7.02 16.33 -15.65
CA SER A 218 -8.30 16.38 -14.96
C SER A 218 -8.31 17.35 -13.77
N VAL A 219 -7.21 17.46 -13.02
CA VAL A 219 -7.09 18.36 -11.86
C VAL A 219 -6.88 19.81 -12.28
N ASN A 220 -6.33 20.06 -13.48
CA ASN A 220 -6.19 21.40 -14.06
C ASN A 220 -7.46 21.90 -14.77
N ASP A 221 -8.50 21.07 -14.89
CA ASP A 221 -9.81 21.47 -15.42
C ASP A 221 -10.47 22.52 -14.52
N LYS A 222 -11.08 23.53 -15.16
CA LYS A 222 -11.68 24.69 -14.46
C LYS A 222 -12.88 24.35 -13.58
N GLU A 223 -13.50 23.18 -13.75
CA GLU A 223 -14.63 22.76 -12.92
C GLU A 223 -14.26 21.57 -12.03
N LEU A 224 -13.52 20.59 -12.56
CA LEU A 224 -13.18 19.37 -11.83
C LEU A 224 -12.11 19.60 -10.76
N GLY A 225 -11.13 20.47 -11.01
CA GLY A 225 -10.15 20.88 -10.00
C GLY A 225 -10.83 21.50 -8.76
N PRO A 226 -11.63 22.57 -8.92
CA PRO A 226 -12.39 23.16 -7.82
C PRO A 226 -13.38 22.19 -7.15
N TRP A 227 -14.00 21.29 -7.92
CA TRP A 227 -14.86 20.25 -7.35
C TRP A 227 -14.09 19.28 -6.45
N LEU A 228 -12.90 18.83 -6.88
CA LEU A 228 -12.04 17.97 -6.08
C LEU A 228 -11.56 18.69 -4.81
N GLU A 229 -11.15 19.95 -4.93
CA GLU A 229 -10.78 20.77 -3.77
C GLU A 229 -11.93 20.86 -2.76
N LYS A 230 -13.17 21.08 -3.24
CA LYS A 230 -14.35 21.09 -2.37
C LYS A 230 -14.57 19.73 -1.70
N LEU A 231 -14.55 18.62 -2.46
CA LEU A 231 -14.65 17.27 -1.90
C LEU A 231 -13.63 17.05 -0.77
N LEU A 232 -12.36 17.41 -1.00
CA LEU A 232 -11.30 17.24 -0.01
C LEU A 232 -11.49 18.16 1.20
N TYR A 233 -11.56 19.47 1.01
CA TYR A 233 -11.49 20.43 2.11
C TYR A 233 -12.81 20.63 2.86
N THR A 234 -13.97 20.43 2.22
CA THR A 234 -15.26 20.64 2.89
C THR A 234 -15.91 19.37 3.39
N GLU A 235 -15.53 18.19 2.87
CA GLU A 235 -16.18 16.93 3.22
C GLU A 235 -15.23 15.90 3.83
N ILE A 236 -13.99 15.75 3.34
CA ILE A 236 -13.06 14.71 3.83
C ILE A 236 -12.11 15.22 4.93
N VAL A 237 -11.49 16.39 4.78
CA VAL A 237 -10.58 16.94 5.80
C VAL A 237 -11.29 17.14 7.16
N PRO A 238 -12.52 17.71 7.22
CA PRO A 238 -13.17 17.98 8.50
C PRO A 238 -13.46 16.73 9.34
N ILE A 239 -13.66 15.54 8.74
CA ILE A 239 -13.89 14.29 9.50
C ILE A 239 -12.60 13.69 10.07
N LEU A 240 -11.43 14.16 9.62
CA LEU A 240 -10.11 13.68 10.05
C LEU A 240 -9.43 14.60 11.06
N GLU A 241 -9.94 15.82 11.25
CA GLU A 241 -9.44 16.76 12.25
C GLU A 241 -9.43 16.13 13.66
N GLY A 242 -8.27 16.19 14.31
CA GLY A 242 -8.04 15.60 15.64
C GLY A 242 -7.74 14.10 15.64
N ARG A 243 -7.74 13.43 14.48
CA ARG A 243 -7.43 11.99 14.34
C ARG A 243 -6.13 11.71 13.60
N CYS A 244 -5.61 12.71 12.90
CA CYS A 244 -4.32 12.61 12.22
C CYS A 244 -3.61 13.96 12.18
N ASP A 245 -2.30 13.90 11.99
CA ASP A 245 -1.47 15.09 11.89
C ASP A 245 -1.71 15.81 10.56
N ASP A 246 -2.03 17.09 10.66
CA ASP A 246 -2.18 18.03 9.55
C ASP A 246 -2.92 17.49 8.31
N PRO A 247 -4.20 17.07 8.42
CA PRO A 247 -4.97 16.60 7.27
C PRO A 247 -5.14 17.68 6.19
N LYS A 248 -5.19 18.96 6.59
CA LYS A 248 -5.35 20.09 5.68
C LYS A 248 -4.09 20.32 4.83
N GLY A 249 -2.91 20.38 5.45
CA GLY A 249 -1.65 20.50 4.73
C GLY A 249 -1.39 19.29 3.84
N PHE A 250 -1.74 18.08 4.30
CA PHE A 250 -1.67 16.88 3.46
C PHE A 250 -2.59 16.95 2.25
N ALA A 251 -3.81 17.48 2.37
CA ALA A 251 -4.70 17.69 1.21
C ALA A 251 -4.07 18.67 0.18
N GLY A 252 -3.38 19.71 0.66
CA GLY A 252 -2.62 20.62 -0.20
C GLY A 252 -1.51 19.91 -0.97
N GLN A 253 -0.72 19.08 -0.26
CA GLN A 253 0.31 18.26 -0.88
C GLN A 253 -0.27 17.26 -1.90
N VAL A 254 -1.41 16.63 -1.61
CA VAL A 254 -2.10 15.72 -2.54
C VAL A 254 -2.49 16.43 -3.84
N ILE A 255 -3.04 17.65 -3.76
CA ILE A 255 -3.40 18.42 -4.96
C ILE A 255 -2.16 18.79 -5.77
N GLU A 256 -1.05 19.19 -5.13
CA GLU A 256 0.22 19.45 -5.82
C GLU A 256 0.74 18.17 -6.52
N ARG A 257 0.71 17.04 -5.82
CA ARG A 257 1.13 15.73 -6.36
C ARG A 257 0.27 15.32 -7.55
N PHE A 258 -1.04 15.58 -7.52
CA PHE A 258 -1.93 15.30 -8.66
C PHE A 258 -1.66 16.21 -9.86
N LYS A 259 -1.21 17.45 -9.64
CA LYS A 259 -0.84 18.41 -10.69
C LYS A 259 0.56 18.18 -11.26
N ASN A 260 1.31 17.19 -10.78
CA ASN A 260 2.69 16.94 -11.20
C ASN A 260 2.78 16.72 -12.72
N PRO A 261 3.45 17.62 -13.47
CA PRO A 261 3.46 17.58 -14.92
C PRO A 261 4.33 16.44 -15.48
N PHE A 262 5.16 15.82 -14.64
CA PHE A 262 6.11 14.78 -15.05
C PHE A 262 5.60 13.35 -14.82
N ILE A 263 4.35 13.20 -14.37
CA ILE A 263 3.76 11.88 -14.07
C ILE A 263 2.49 11.68 -14.89
N ASP A 264 2.52 10.68 -15.76
CA ASP A 264 1.35 10.20 -16.50
C ASP A 264 0.58 9.18 -15.67
N HIS A 265 -0.01 9.62 -14.55
CA HIS A 265 -0.83 8.73 -13.74
C HIS A 265 -2.17 8.50 -14.47
N LYS A 266 -2.32 7.32 -15.08
CA LYS A 266 -3.47 6.97 -15.92
C LYS A 266 -4.71 6.75 -15.05
N LEU A 267 -5.84 7.34 -15.45
CA LEU A 267 -7.13 7.16 -14.77
C LEU A 267 -7.61 5.69 -14.82
N THR A 268 -7.21 4.95 -15.86
CA THR A 268 -7.48 3.51 -15.98
C THR A 268 -6.87 2.70 -14.85
N ASP A 269 -5.68 3.06 -14.37
CA ASP A 269 -5.01 2.35 -13.28
C ASP A 269 -5.74 2.57 -11.95
N ILE A 270 -6.33 3.76 -11.79
CA ILE A 270 -7.17 4.11 -10.65
C ILE A 270 -8.48 3.33 -10.66
N LEU A 271 -9.04 3.05 -11.85
CA LEU A 271 -10.31 2.34 -12.04
C LEU A 271 -10.25 0.84 -11.74
N ILE A 272 -9.07 0.22 -11.77
CA ILE A 272 -8.94 -1.22 -11.44
C ILE A 272 -9.51 -1.49 -10.03
N ASN A 273 -10.46 -2.42 -9.92
CA ASN A 273 -11.16 -2.77 -8.67
C ASN A 273 -11.88 -1.58 -7.99
N HIS A 274 -12.44 -0.66 -8.78
CA HIS A 274 -13.02 0.59 -8.28
C HIS A 274 -14.10 0.42 -7.22
N GLU A 275 -15.04 -0.50 -7.37
CA GLU A 275 -16.13 -0.71 -6.39
C GLU A 275 -15.58 -1.05 -4.99
N ASN A 276 -14.56 -1.89 -4.92
CA ASN A 276 -13.90 -2.23 -3.66
C ASN A 276 -13.14 -1.02 -3.10
N LYS A 277 -12.51 -0.21 -3.97
CA LYS A 277 -11.85 1.04 -3.59
C LYS A 277 -12.86 2.03 -2.98
N ILE A 278 -14.06 2.17 -3.55
CA ILE A 278 -15.13 3.04 -3.02
C ILE A 278 -15.55 2.64 -1.61
N LYS A 279 -15.81 1.34 -1.39
CA LYS A 279 -16.20 0.79 -0.08
C LYS A 279 -15.18 1.10 1.02
N VAL A 280 -13.89 1.06 0.68
CA VAL A 280 -12.82 1.31 1.65
C VAL A 280 -12.52 2.81 1.80
N ARG A 281 -12.54 3.57 0.71
CA ARG A 281 -11.98 4.94 0.66
C ARG A 281 -13.03 6.04 0.87
N LEU A 282 -14.25 5.89 0.37
CA LEU A 282 -15.27 6.96 0.34
C LEU A 282 -16.52 6.69 1.18
N ILE A 283 -17.05 5.47 1.20
CA ILE A 283 -18.26 5.15 1.99
C ILE A 283 -18.10 5.53 3.46
N PRO A 284 -17.02 5.13 4.17
CA PRO A 284 -16.88 5.49 5.57
C PRO A 284 -16.67 7.00 5.77
N SER A 285 -16.13 7.72 4.78
CA SER A 285 -16.03 9.18 4.84
C SER A 285 -17.40 9.83 4.86
N GLN A 286 -18.33 9.35 4.03
CA GLN A 286 -19.71 9.83 4.01
C GLN A 286 -20.41 9.52 5.34
N GLU A 287 -20.31 8.28 5.82
CA GLU A 287 -20.92 7.87 7.09
C GLU A 287 -20.41 8.70 8.27
N GLU A 288 -19.09 8.90 8.37
CA GLU A 288 -18.47 9.73 9.40
C GLU A 288 -18.89 11.20 9.28
N PHE A 289 -19.04 11.74 8.07
CA PHE A 289 -19.51 13.10 7.85
C PHE A 289 -20.94 13.29 8.37
N VAL A 290 -21.86 12.39 8.00
CA VAL A 290 -23.25 12.44 8.49
C VAL A 290 -23.28 12.35 10.01
N LYS A 291 -22.50 11.42 10.59
CA LYS A 291 -22.41 11.26 12.04
C LYS A 291 -21.88 12.51 12.76
N LYS A 292 -20.87 13.18 12.19
CA LYS A 292 -20.21 14.33 12.82
C LYS A 292 -21.01 15.62 12.68
N PHE A 293 -21.65 15.85 11.52
CA PHE A 293 -22.27 17.13 11.19
C PHE A 293 -23.80 17.10 11.10
N GLY A 294 -24.42 15.92 11.15
CA GLY A 294 -25.88 15.78 11.06
C GLY A 294 -26.48 16.15 9.71
N THR A 295 -25.66 16.33 8.67
CA THR A 295 -26.07 16.68 7.31
C THR A 295 -25.38 15.78 6.28
N ARG A 296 -25.90 15.72 5.05
CA ARG A 296 -25.32 14.88 4.00
C ARG A 296 -24.25 15.63 3.18
N PRO A 297 -23.11 14.98 2.87
CA PRO A 297 -22.06 15.58 2.05
C PRO A 297 -22.41 15.49 0.56
N ALA A 298 -22.53 16.63 -0.11
CA ALA A 298 -23.07 16.72 -1.47
C ALA A 298 -22.17 16.03 -2.52
N ASN A 299 -20.84 16.24 -2.46
CA ASN A 299 -19.93 15.68 -3.45
C ASN A 299 -19.69 14.18 -3.21
N LEU A 300 -19.56 13.74 -1.95
CA LEU A 300 -19.50 12.31 -1.62
C LEU A 300 -20.77 11.58 -2.05
N ASP A 301 -21.96 12.15 -1.82
CA ASP A 301 -23.21 11.57 -2.33
C ASP A 301 -23.24 11.50 -3.86
N GLU A 302 -22.79 12.55 -4.57
CA GLU A 302 -22.70 12.56 -6.04
C GLU A 302 -21.86 11.38 -6.58
N VAL A 303 -20.74 11.07 -5.91
CA VAL A 303 -19.84 9.98 -6.30
C VAL A 303 -20.42 8.61 -5.99
N LEU A 304 -21.15 8.46 -4.89
CA LEU A 304 -21.61 7.16 -4.38
C LEU A 304 -22.93 6.68 -5.02
N VAL A 305 -23.66 7.55 -5.72
CA VAL A 305 -24.97 7.25 -6.33
C VAL A 305 -24.85 6.69 -7.77
N LYS A 306 -23.64 6.54 -8.30
CA LYS A 306 -23.36 6.02 -9.66
C LYS A 306 -22.59 4.70 -9.62
#